data_AF-A0A832S7X6-F1
#
_entry.id   AF-A0A832S7X6-F1
#
_cell.length_a   1.000
_cell.length_b   1.000
_cell.length_c   1.000
_cell.angle_alpha   90.00
_cell.angle_beta   90.00
_cell.angle_gamma   90.00
#
_symmetry.space_group_name_H-M   'P 1'
#
loop_
_entity.id
_entity.type
_entity.pdbx_description
1 polymer ?
#
loop_
_entity_poly.entity_id
_entity_poly.type
_entity_poly.pdbx_seq_one_letter_code
_entity_poly.pdbx_strand_id
1 'polypeptide(L)'
;MEDSVVAQIKNQFDKKGNPAKIPLMNGKQFFDARAEKDGIYVDNLKSQPFLPWEIFSETAGFLQKNGGKAKKGNATGSRLGDPNLDLNTVEGHIASEIYGCRTGEIVYKRVTPIASILAWAGICENTRGQICLLSGWKDLQAPECEEKLPEAASSEIDISSTQLSEEIEQEKEEEEKKTNKEKERIIDSLNLQLVNRDTELKNLEIKLAERLQRIKEYEAQFADKNRDTDTLKEELEEKAEKINILEKFRLDSEEIIKGLEEKLTGKVAELRELNKLISEKTGNAGQLEKQIAEKNEKIRNLENCLAKRDEAVKAFEGQLIQKDEAIKKLDDTVIQKGSIIEGLESELEEKEEAIKTFEISMQEKNSKLQEFLENLTDKDAEIEKLESGINKKEEEKNNLESELKTKIGEIRLLKEKFLAKQRDMEKLEENISAKDRDIKILAEEVIAKSTEIKRIEERLNGKERRISTTESMLAASEEKVRKLEKQLSGYVGEEKLAIQIREKDELIRQIKGTL
;
A
#
# COMPACT_ATOMS: atom_id res chain seq x y z
N MET A 1 5.59 -58.28 -17.83
CA MET A 1 4.33 -58.98 -17.49
C MET A 1 3.47 -57.96 -16.76
N GLU A 2 2.25 -57.69 -17.19
CA GLU A 2 1.41 -56.69 -16.51
C GLU A 2 0.93 -57.25 -15.17
N ASP A 3 0.84 -56.39 -14.15
CA ASP A 3 0.43 -56.78 -12.81
C ASP A 3 -1.05 -57.19 -12.80
N SER A 4 -1.35 -58.37 -12.25
CA SER A 4 -2.71 -58.94 -12.24
C SER A 4 -3.71 -58.11 -11.44
N VAL A 5 -3.28 -57.35 -10.43
CA VAL A 5 -4.13 -56.45 -9.63
C VAL A 5 -4.44 -55.18 -10.44
N VAL A 6 -3.41 -54.59 -11.05
CA VAL A 6 -3.56 -53.40 -11.90
C VAL A 6 -4.41 -53.71 -13.13
N ALA A 7 -4.18 -54.84 -13.80
CA ALA A 7 -4.96 -55.29 -14.95
C ALA A 7 -6.44 -55.49 -14.61
N GLN A 8 -6.75 -56.08 -13.45
CA GLN A 8 -8.13 -56.26 -12.98
C GLN A 8 -8.81 -54.91 -12.67
N ILE A 9 -8.09 -53.95 -12.07
CA ILE A 9 -8.63 -52.61 -11.81
C ILE A 9 -8.89 -51.86 -13.12
N LYS A 10 -7.94 -51.87 -14.08
CA LYS A 10 -8.11 -51.26 -15.41
C LYS A 10 -9.33 -51.84 -16.14
N ASN A 11 -9.43 -53.17 -16.21
CA ASN A 11 -10.55 -53.90 -16.78
C ASN A 11 -11.90 -53.49 -16.15
N GLN A 12 -11.93 -53.16 -14.85
CA GLN A 12 -13.13 -52.65 -14.21
C GLN A 12 -13.47 -51.19 -14.61
N PHE A 13 -12.49 -50.32 -14.83
CA PHE A 13 -12.72 -49.01 -15.47
C PHE A 13 -13.21 -49.17 -16.91
N ASP A 14 -12.62 -50.07 -17.71
CA ASP A 14 -13.08 -50.33 -19.08
C ASP A 14 -14.54 -50.83 -19.12
N LYS A 15 -14.95 -51.65 -18.14
CA LYS A 15 -16.32 -52.17 -17.99
C LYS A 15 -17.34 -51.18 -17.41
N LYS A 16 -16.90 -50.15 -16.69
CA LYS A 16 -17.78 -49.24 -15.91
C LYS A 16 -17.70 -47.78 -16.32
N GLY A 17 -16.79 -47.43 -17.22
CA GLY A 17 -16.49 -46.06 -17.63
C GLY A 17 -15.30 -45.47 -16.85
N ASN A 18 -14.63 -44.51 -17.47
CA ASN A 18 -13.54 -43.75 -16.89
C ASN A 18 -13.77 -42.25 -17.18
N PRO A 19 -14.01 -41.38 -16.18
CA PRO A 19 -14.05 -41.67 -14.74
C PRO A 19 -15.22 -42.58 -14.32
N ALA A 20 -15.05 -43.24 -13.17
CA ALA A 20 -16.04 -44.09 -12.51
C ALA A 20 -16.47 -43.52 -11.16
N LYS A 21 -17.73 -43.77 -10.76
CA LYS A 21 -18.21 -43.54 -9.39
C LYS A 21 -18.03 -44.79 -8.55
N ILE A 22 -17.08 -44.71 -7.62
CA ILE A 22 -16.70 -45.84 -6.77
C ILE A 22 -17.41 -45.70 -5.40
N PRO A 23 -18.12 -46.75 -4.93
CA PRO A 23 -18.78 -46.72 -3.63
C PRO A 23 -17.77 -46.76 -2.48
N LEU A 24 -18.04 -45.97 -1.45
CA LEU A 24 -17.48 -46.16 -0.13
C LEU A 24 -18.12 -47.37 0.57
N MET A 25 -17.47 -47.85 1.63
CA MET A 25 -17.78 -49.06 2.41
C MET A 25 -19.26 -49.29 2.76
N ASN A 26 -20.09 -48.24 2.82
CA ASN A 26 -21.51 -48.32 3.19
C ASN A 26 -22.48 -48.39 1.98
N GLY A 27 -21.99 -48.33 0.74
CA GLY A 27 -22.79 -48.32 -0.49
C GLY A 27 -23.66 -47.07 -0.71
N LYS A 28 -23.69 -46.12 0.24
CA LYS A 28 -24.54 -44.93 0.22
C LYS A 28 -23.81 -43.66 -0.21
N GLN A 29 -22.49 -43.67 -0.11
CA GLN A 29 -21.61 -42.55 -0.51
C GLN A 29 -20.65 -43.04 -1.58
N PHE A 30 -20.27 -42.15 -2.48
CA PHE A 30 -19.42 -42.42 -3.63
C PHE A 30 -18.32 -41.37 -3.73
N PHE A 31 -17.27 -41.67 -4.49
CA PHE A 31 -16.25 -40.73 -4.90
C PHE A 31 -15.97 -40.90 -6.40
N ASP A 32 -15.55 -39.83 -7.06
CA ASP A 32 -15.20 -39.84 -8.48
C ASP A 32 -13.72 -40.23 -8.63
N ALA A 33 -13.47 -41.27 -9.43
CA ALA A 33 -12.13 -41.82 -9.69
C ALA A 33 -11.84 -41.84 -11.20
N ARG A 34 -10.65 -41.40 -11.61
CA ARG A 34 -10.18 -41.47 -13.00
C ARG A 34 -8.87 -42.25 -13.08
N ALA A 35 -8.84 -43.30 -13.89
CA ALA A 35 -7.63 -44.03 -14.21
C ALA A 35 -6.84 -43.30 -15.32
N GLU A 36 -5.55 -43.16 -15.12
CA GLU A 36 -4.59 -42.51 -16.03
C GLU A 36 -3.39 -43.43 -16.28
N LYS A 37 -2.40 -42.98 -17.06
CA LYS A 37 -1.22 -43.79 -17.42
C LYS A 37 -0.36 -44.19 -16.22
N ASP A 38 -0.29 -43.35 -15.19
CA ASP A 38 0.60 -43.40 -14.03
C ASP A 38 -0.08 -43.86 -12.73
N GLY A 39 -1.40 -43.66 -12.62
CA GLY A 39 -2.17 -44.13 -11.47
C GLY A 39 -3.67 -43.84 -11.58
N ILE A 40 -4.31 -43.64 -10.43
CA ILE A 40 -5.71 -43.24 -10.32
C ILE A 40 -5.78 -41.90 -9.57
N TYR A 41 -6.53 -40.96 -10.12
CA TYR A 41 -6.88 -39.69 -9.48
C TYR A 41 -8.27 -39.78 -8.83
N VAL A 42 -8.38 -39.40 -7.57
CA VAL A 42 -9.63 -39.44 -6.79
C VAL A 42 -9.94 -38.09 -6.14
N ASP A 43 -11.21 -37.67 -6.15
CA ASP A 43 -11.64 -36.39 -5.56
C ASP A 43 -11.58 -36.39 -4.02
N ASN A 44 -11.84 -37.55 -3.39
CA ASN A 44 -11.95 -37.69 -1.93
C ASN A 44 -10.65 -37.45 -1.13
N LEU A 45 -9.48 -37.34 -1.80
CA LEU A 45 -8.19 -37.00 -1.17
C LEU A 45 -7.82 -35.50 -1.25
N LYS A 46 -8.68 -34.66 -1.86
CA LYS A 46 -8.55 -33.19 -1.91
C LYS A 46 -7.21 -32.69 -2.48
N SER A 47 -6.24 -32.39 -1.61
CA SER A 47 -4.96 -31.78 -1.99
C SER A 47 -3.90 -32.78 -2.48
N GLN A 48 -4.13 -34.09 -2.33
CA GLN A 48 -3.28 -35.15 -2.88
C GLN A 48 -4.14 -36.22 -3.58
N PRO A 49 -4.77 -35.88 -4.72
CA PRO A 49 -5.72 -36.76 -5.40
C PRO A 49 -5.10 -38.03 -6.01
N PHE A 50 -3.76 -38.12 -6.11
CA PHE A 50 -3.07 -39.15 -6.89
C PHE A 50 -2.70 -40.41 -6.07
N LEU A 51 -3.01 -41.57 -6.66
CA LEU A 51 -2.65 -42.91 -6.18
C LEU A 51 -1.89 -43.66 -7.30
N PRO A 52 -0.56 -43.86 -7.21
CA PRO A 52 0.22 -44.54 -8.26
C PRO A 52 -0.19 -46.01 -8.37
N TRP A 53 -0.11 -46.60 -9.57
CA TRP A 53 -0.58 -47.98 -9.81
C TRP A 53 0.02 -49.03 -8.84
N GLU A 54 1.29 -48.87 -8.48
CA GLU A 54 2.04 -49.74 -7.55
C GLU A 54 1.40 -49.88 -6.16
N ILE A 55 0.62 -48.88 -5.73
CA ILE A 55 -0.03 -48.87 -4.40
C ILE A 55 -1.04 -50.00 -4.23
N PHE A 56 -1.70 -50.41 -5.32
CA PHE A 56 -2.71 -51.47 -5.32
C PHE A 56 -2.05 -52.84 -5.29
N SER A 57 -0.99 -53.01 -6.09
CA SER A 57 -0.11 -54.19 -6.09
C SER A 57 0.48 -54.45 -4.71
N GLU A 58 1.13 -53.46 -4.09
CA GLU A 58 1.75 -53.67 -2.77
C GLU A 58 0.70 -53.79 -1.67
N THR A 59 -0.48 -53.16 -1.77
CA THR A 59 -1.59 -53.43 -0.83
C THR A 59 -2.05 -54.88 -0.90
N ALA A 60 -2.24 -55.43 -2.12
CA ALA A 60 -2.63 -56.82 -2.29
C ALA A 60 -1.53 -57.80 -1.83
N GLY A 61 -0.27 -57.50 -2.16
CA GLY A 61 0.91 -58.25 -1.70
C GLY A 61 1.05 -58.23 -0.18
N PHE A 62 0.86 -57.08 0.47
CA PHE A 62 0.83 -56.92 1.92
C PHE A 62 -0.30 -57.71 2.57
N LEU A 63 -1.51 -57.70 2.00
CA LEU A 63 -2.61 -58.52 2.48
C LEU A 63 -2.31 -60.02 2.35
N GLN A 64 -1.65 -60.45 1.26
CA GLN A 64 -1.24 -61.85 1.08
C GLN A 64 -0.13 -62.24 2.09
N LYS A 65 0.87 -61.39 2.32
CA LYS A 65 1.91 -61.56 3.37
C LYS A 65 1.27 -61.73 4.76
N ASN A 66 0.20 -61.01 5.06
CA ASN A 66 -0.54 -61.05 6.33
C ASN A 66 -1.67 -62.10 6.39
N GLY A 67 -1.55 -63.21 5.66
CA GLY A 67 -2.53 -64.32 5.74
C GLY A 67 -3.92 -63.96 5.22
N GLY A 68 -3.99 -63.05 4.24
CA GLY A 68 -5.21 -62.66 3.54
C GLY A 68 -5.98 -61.49 4.15
N LYS A 69 -5.53 -60.89 5.27
CA LYS A 69 -6.26 -59.80 5.95
C LYS A 69 -5.34 -58.86 6.73
N ALA A 70 -5.69 -57.57 6.79
CA ALA A 70 -4.97 -56.60 7.62
C ALA A 70 -5.90 -55.52 8.18
N LYS A 71 -5.44 -54.85 9.25
CA LYS A 71 -6.06 -53.60 9.73
C LYS A 71 -5.82 -52.49 8.71
N LYS A 72 -6.81 -51.63 8.48
CA LYS A 72 -6.65 -50.44 7.61
C LYS A 72 -5.60 -49.47 8.14
N GLY A 73 -5.55 -49.28 9.46
CA GLY A 73 -4.81 -48.18 10.08
C GLY A 73 -5.64 -46.90 10.13
N ASN A 74 -5.21 -45.95 10.96
CA ASN A 74 -5.91 -44.68 11.17
C ASN A 74 -4.93 -43.53 11.40
N ALA A 75 -4.58 -42.77 10.36
CA ALA A 75 -3.76 -41.56 10.47
C ALA A 75 -4.55 -40.33 10.99
N THR A 76 -5.62 -40.52 11.77
CA THR A 76 -6.36 -39.43 12.43
C THR A 76 -5.77 -39.16 13.81
N GLY A 77 -4.82 -38.24 13.89
CA GLY A 77 -4.15 -37.89 15.15
C GLY A 77 -3.06 -38.87 15.59
N SER A 78 -2.67 -39.79 14.71
CA SER A 78 -1.57 -40.75 14.93
C SER A 78 -0.41 -40.53 13.97
N ARG A 79 0.78 -40.90 14.42
CA ARG A 79 2.05 -40.92 13.68
C ARG A 79 2.39 -42.35 13.25
N LEU A 80 3.23 -42.51 12.22
CA LEU A 80 3.65 -43.82 11.74
C LEU A 80 4.37 -44.58 12.87
N GLY A 81 3.89 -45.79 13.21
CA GLY A 81 4.38 -46.59 14.33
C GLY A 81 3.52 -46.54 15.60
N ASP A 82 2.51 -45.67 15.68
CA ASP A 82 1.52 -45.71 16.77
C ASP A 82 0.71 -47.04 16.73
N PRO A 83 0.14 -47.53 17.86
CA PRO A 83 -0.59 -48.82 17.89
C PRO A 83 -1.82 -48.96 16.96
N ASN A 84 -2.28 -47.86 16.35
CA ASN A 84 -3.36 -47.82 15.37
C ASN A 84 -2.89 -47.43 13.94
N LEU A 85 -1.58 -47.27 13.74
CA LEU A 85 -0.92 -46.89 12.49
C LEU A 85 0.51 -47.46 12.44
N ASP A 86 0.68 -48.72 12.87
CA ASP A 86 1.95 -49.43 12.77
C ASP A 86 2.16 -49.98 11.35
N LEU A 87 3.33 -50.55 11.10
CA LEU A 87 3.68 -51.19 9.82
C LEU A 87 2.86 -52.48 9.55
N ASN A 88 2.07 -52.96 10.52
CA ASN A 88 1.11 -54.05 10.35
C ASN A 88 -0.29 -53.53 9.94
N THR A 89 -0.44 -52.22 9.74
CA THR A 89 -1.61 -51.60 9.10
C THR A 89 -1.35 -51.27 7.63
N VAL A 90 -2.39 -51.35 6.79
CA VAL A 90 -2.30 -51.03 5.36
C VAL A 90 -1.82 -49.60 5.13
N GLU A 91 -2.41 -48.62 5.82
CA GLU A 91 -2.02 -47.20 5.73
C GLU A 91 -0.57 -46.99 6.19
N GLY A 92 -0.11 -47.67 7.24
CA GLY A 92 1.25 -47.57 7.76
C GLY A 92 2.30 -48.19 6.83
N HIS A 93 2.04 -49.41 6.35
CA HIS A 93 2.89 -50.11 5.38
C HIS A 93 3.04 -49.30 4.08
N ILE A 94 1.92 -48.86 3.50
CA ILE A 94 1.92 -48.08 2.26
C ILE A 94 2.58 -46.70 2.45
N ALA A 95 2.44 -46.06 3.62
CA ALA A 95 3.16 -44.82 3.92
C ALA A 95 4.69 -45.02 3.94
N SER A 96 5.16 -46.14 4.50
CA SER A 96 6.59 -46.49 4.54
C SER A 96 7.11 -46.85 3.15
N GLU A 97 6.56 -47.89 2.51
CA GLU A 97 7.13 -48.48 1.29
C GLU A 97 6.90 -47.61 0.04
N ILE A 98 5.72 -47.02 -0.13
CA ILE A 98 5.35 -46.28 -1.36
C ILE A 98 5.60 -44.77 -1.24
N TYR A 99 5.52 -44.22 -0.01
CA TYR A 99 5.67 -42.78 0.23
C TYR A 99 6.88 -42.41 1.09
N GLY A 100 7.75 -43.36 1.46
CA GLY A 100 9.02 -43.12 2.15
C GLY A 100 8.91 -42.51 3.55
N CYS A 101 7.73 -42.57 4.18
CA CYS A 101 7.48 -42.01 5.50
C CYS A 101 8.19 -42.84 6.58
N ARG A 102 8.80 -42.17 7.55
CA ARG A 102 9.54 -42.80 8.66
C ARG A 102 8.72 -42.84 9.94
N THR A 103 9.04 -43.79 10.83
CA THR A 103 8.44 -43.89 12.16
C THR A 103 8.48 -42.55 12.90
N GLY A 104 7.32 -42.10 13.40
CA GLY A 104 7.12 -40.79 14.03
C GLY A 104 6.64 -39.67 13.09
N GLU A 105 6.63 -39.87 11.76
CA GLU A 105 6.12 -38.88 10.80
C GLU A 105 4.58 -38.93 10.68
N ILE A 106 4.00 -37.85 10.11
CA ILE A 106 2.54 -37.70 9.93
C ILE A 106 2.16 -38.26 8.57
N VAL A 107 1.23 -39.21 8.55
CA VAL A 107 0.79 -39.91 7.34
C VAL A 107 -0.47 -39.26 6.75
N TYR A 108 -0.49 -39.11 5.42
CA TYR A 108 -1.70 -38.72 4.69
C TYR A 108 -2.63 -39.92 4.52
N LYS A 109 -3.92 -39.75 4.86
CA LYS A 109 -4.92 -40.82 4.82
C LYS A 109 -5.28 -41.20 3.38
N ARG A 110 -4.87 -42.38 2.90
CA ARG A 110 -5.16 -42.89 1.55
C ARG A 110 -5.86 -44.25 1.55
N VAL A 111 -5.91 -44.97 2.67
CA VAL A 111 -6.51 -46.31 2.75
C VAL A 111 -8.00 -46.35 2.37
N THR A 112 -8.74 -45.24 2.53
CA THR A 112 -10.17 -45.17 2.20
C THR A 112 -10.45 -45.40 0.70
N PRO A 113 -9.94 -44.58 -0.25
CA PRO A 113 -10.07 -44.89 -1.67
C PRO A 113 -9.37 -46.19 -2.08
N ILE A 114 -8.19 -46.52 -1.51
CA ILE A 114 -7.47 -47.77 -1.86
C ILE A 114 -8.35 -49.01 -1.58
N ALA A 115 -8.91 -49.12 -0.37
CA ALA A 115 -9.79 -50.22 0.02
C ALA A 115 -11.07 -50.28 -0.82
N SER A 116 -11.60 -49.11 -1.21
CA SER A 116 -12.80 -49.02 -2.04
C SER A 116 -12.55 -49.38 -3.50
N ILE A 117 -11.43 -48.98 -4.10
CA ILE A 117 -11.02 -49.37 -5.45
C ILE A 117 -10.79 -50.89 -5.52
N LEU A 118 -10.06 -51.46 -4.56
CA LEU A 118 -9.79 -52.91 -4.51
C LEU A 118 -11.06 -53.75 -4.35
N ALA A 119 -12.05 -53.27 -3.59
CA ALA A 119 -13.34 -53.95 -3.47
C ALA A 119 -14.24 -53.75 -4.68
N TRP A 120 -14.25 -52.55 -5.28
CA TRP A 120 -14.98 -52.27 -6.51
C TRP A 120 -14.44 -53.06 -7.72
N ALA A 121 -13.14 -53.37 -7.74
CA ALA A 121 -12.50 -54.28 -8.70
C ALA A 121 -12.68 -55.78 -8.37
N GLY A 122 -13.33 -56.14 -7.25
CA GLY A 122 -13.59 -57.53 -6.86
C GLY A 122 -12.37 -58.29 -6.32
N ILE A 123 -11.35 -57.58 -5.82
CA ILE A 123 -10.09 -58.18 -5.32
C ILE A 123 -10.15 -58.35 -3.79
N CYS A 124 -10.80 -57.42 -3.08
CA CYS A 124 -10.88 -57.38 -1.63
C CYS A 124 -12.31 -57.24 -1.11
N GLU A 125 -12.57 -57.72 0.11
CA GLU A 125 -13.69 -57.27 0.92
C GLU A 125 -13.29 -56.05 1.76
N ASN A 126 -14.09 -54.98 1.72
CA ASN A 126 -13.85 -53.71 2.38
C ASN A 126 -14.72 -53.61 3.64
N THR A 127 -14.20 -54.05 4.79
CA THR A 127 -14.97 -54.20 6.05
C THR A 127 -14.64 -53.10 7.08
N ARG A 128 -15.37 -53.04 8.20
CA ARG A 128 -15.18 -51.96 9.20
C ARG A 128 -13.84 -52.11 9.93
N GLY A 129 -12.85 -51.31 9.52
CA GLY A 129 -11.50 -51.25 10.13
C GLY A 129 -10.48 -52.23 9.54
N GLN A 130 -10.90 -53.15 8.66
CA GLN A 130 -10.03 -54.15 8.02
C GLN A 130 -10.23 -54.19 6.50
N ILE A 131 -9.31 -54.86 5.82
CA ILE A 131 -9.43 -55.29 4.42
C ILE A 131 -9.09 -56.78 4.39
N CYS A 132 -9.85 -57.57 3.64
CA CYS A 132 -9.61 -59.00 3.43
C CYS A 132 -9.47 -59.27 1.91
N LEU A 133 -8.61 -60.20 1.48
CA LEU A 133 -8.61 -60.71 0.11
C LEU A 133 -9.80 -61.67 -0.08
N LEU A 134 -10.46 -61.60 -1.23
CA LEU A 134 -11.57 -62.51 -1.55
C LEU A 134 -11.04 -63.90 -1.95
N SER A 135 -11.47 -64.94 -1.23
CA SER A 135 -11.13 -66.33 -1.55
C SER A 135 -11.78 -66.72 -2.89
N GLY A 136 -10.97 -66.84 -3.94
CA GLY A 136 -11.45 -67.21 -5.29
C GLY A 136 -11.13 -66.22 -6.40
N TRP A 137 -10.40 -65.12 -6.18
CA TRP A 137 -10.01 -64.20 -7.28
C TRP A 137 -9.06 -64.83 -8.34
N LYS A 138 -8.77 -66.13 -8.25
CA LYS A 138 -7.90 -66.89 -9.17
C LYS A 138 -8.52 -68.13 -9.86
N ASP A 139 -9.69 -68.66 -9.46
CA ASP A 139 -10.16 -70.02 -9.85
C ASP A 139 -11.72 -70.17 -10.03
N LEU A 140 -12.24 -71.06 -10.93
CA LEU A 140 -13.71 -71.23 -11.29
C LEU A 140 -14.11 -72.54 -12.08
N GLN A 141 -15.07 -73.45 -11.63
CA GLN A 141 -15.79 -74.63 -12.33
C GLN A 141 -16.96 -75.40 -11.46
N ALA A 142 -17.62 -76.62 -11.74
CA ALA A 142 -19.07 -77.17 -11.35
C ALA A 142 -19.48 -78.74 -10.83
N PRO A 143 -20.76 -79.31 -10.41
CA PRO A 143 -21.25 -80.66 -9.62
C PRO A 143 -22.71 -81.57 -9.73
N GLU A 144 -23.12 -82.81 -9.06
CA GLU A 144 -24.56 -83.59 -8.80
C GLU A 144 -24.86 -85.17 -8.22
N CYS A 145 -26.11 -85.80 -7.75
CA CYS A 145 -26.71 -87.35 -7.58
C CYS A 145 -27.84 -88.03 -6.46
N GLU A 146 -28.61 -89.28 -6.56
CA GLU A 146 -29.75 -90.07 -5.65
C GLU A 146 -30.17 -91.73 -5.83
N GLU A 147 -31.11 -92.74 -5.35
CA GLU A 147 -32.18 -93.40 -4.26
C GLU A 147 -32.94 -94.91 -4.56
N LYS A 148 -33.89 -95.88 -3.98
CA LYS A 148 -34.60 -96.66 -2.72
C LYS A 148 -35.77 -97.94 -2.83
N LEU A 149 -36.19 -98.93 -1.83
CA LEU A 149 -37.54 -99.83 -1.43
C LEU A 149 -37.89 -101.52 -1.29
N PRO A 150 -38.94 -102.20 -0.51
CA PRO A 150 -39.31 -103.76 -0.13
C PRO A 150 -40.80 -104.55 0.33
N GLU A 151 -41.01 -105.95 0.69
CA GLU A 151 -42.02 -106.88 1.65
C GLU A 151 -43.22 -108.11 1.39
N ALA A 152 -43.68 -109.19 2.27
CA ALA A 152 -44.84 -110.38 2.20
C ALA A 152 -45.30 -111.61 3.34
N ALA A 153 -46.45 -112.52 3.37
CA ALA A 153 -46.93 -113.78 4.34
C ALA A 153 -48.30 -114.86 4.23
N SER A 154 -48.62 -116.10 4.96
CA SER A 154 -49.93 -117.12 5.14
C SER A 154 -49.96 -118.62 5.98
N SER A 155 -50.86 -119.74 6.30
CA SER A 155 -52.34 -120.37 6.65
C SER A 155 -52.74 -122.01 7.09
N GLU A 156 -53.99 -122.52 7.65
CA GLU A 156 -54.94 -123.90 7.78
C GLU A 156 -54.92 -125.34 8.73
N ILE A 157 -55.78 -126.50 9.06
CA ILE A 157 -57.23 -127.29 9.23
C ILE A 157 -57.31 -128.91 9.85
N ASP A 158 -58.21 -130.02 10.27
CA ASP A 158 -59.65 -130.79 10.58
C ASP A 158 -59.72 -132.23 11.55
N ILE A 159 -60.56 -133.37 11.93
CA ILE A 159 -61.87 -134.38 11.81
C ILE A 159 -62.34 -135.42 13.10
N SER A 160 -63.17 -136.59 13.44
CA SER A 160 -64.24 -137.81 13.14
C SER A 160 -64.89 -138.76 14.42
N SER A 161 -65.66 -139.98 14.72
CA SER A 161 -66.56 -141.30 14.31
C SER A 161 -67.39 -142.32 15.44
N THR A 162 -68.17 -143.55 15.25
CA THR A 162 -69.14 -144.48 16.22
C THR A 162 -69.64 -146.12 16.08
N GLN A 163 -70.50 -146.92 16.94
CA GLN A 163 -70.99 -148.49 16.96
C GLN A 163 -72.24 -149.23 17.87
N LEU A 164 -72.79 -150.58 17.78
CA LEU A 164 -73.88 -151.50 18.60
C LEU A 164 -73.97 -153.20 18.49
N SER A 165 -74.81 -154.31 18.90
CA SER A 165 -76.09 -154.91 19.73
C SER A 165 -76.45 -156.58 19.92
N GLU A 166 -77.62 -157.17 20.51
CA GLU A 166 -78.45 -158.60 20.61
C GLU A 166 -78.37 -159.91 21.67
N GLU A 167 -79.14 -161.11 22.00
CA GLU A 167 -80.39 -162.11 21.71
C GLU A 167 -81.07 -163.25 22.82
N ILE A 168 -81.69 -164.53 22.59
CA ILE A 168 -82.69 -165.50 23.47
C ILE A 168 -82.61 -167.18 23.55
N GLU A 169 -83.38 -168.34 23.98
CA GLU A 169 -84.70 -169.07 24.61
C GLU A 169 -84.55 -170.59 25.33
N GLN A 170 -85.34 -171.75 25.72
CA GLN A 170 -86.72 -172.57 25.75
C GLN A 170 -86.96 -173.89 26.78
N GLU A 171 -87.95 -174.93 26.73
CA GLU A 171 -88.40 -176.14 27.71
C GLU A 171 -89.04 -177.56 27.14
N LYS A 172 -89.74 -178.71 27.63
CA LYS A 172 -90.52 -179.48 28.79
C LYS A 172 -90.64 -181.13 28.72
N GLU A 173 -91.43 -182.19 29.25
CA GLU A 173 -92.66 -182.70 30.12
C GLU A 173 -92.83 -184.32 30.47
N GLU A 174 -93.69 -184.94 31.41
CA GLU A 174 -94.26 -186.42 31.73
C GLU A 174 -93.98 -187.48 33.01
N GLU A 175 -94.89 -188.43 33.51
CA GLU A 175 -94.88 -189.53 34.64
C GLU A 175 -94.89 -189.09 36.17
N GLU A 176 -95.48 -189.82 37.17
CA GLU A 176 -95.52 -189.40 38.62
C GLU A 176 -94.14 -189.41 39.35
N LYS A 177 -93.06 -189.74 38.63
CA LYS A 177 -91.67 -189.44 39.05
C LYS A 177 -91.20 -188.03 38.68
N LYS A 178 -91.94 -187.26 37.86
CA LYS A 178 -91.56 -185.88 37.51
C LYS A 178 -91.84 -184.86 38.61
N THR A 179 -92.80 -185.15 39.50
CA THR A 179 -93.32 -184.23 40.51
C THR A 179 -92.26 -183.66 41.48
N ASN A 180 -91.10 -184.31 41.60
CA ASN A 180 -89.97 -183.82 42.38
C ASN A 180 -88.95 -183.00 41.55
N LYS A 181 -88.71 -183.37 40.28
CA LYS A 181 -87.81 -182.62 39.38
C LYS A 181 -88.35 -181.25 38.99
N GLU A 182 -89.67 -181.10 38.94
CA GLU A 182 -90.30 -179.84 38.57
C GLU A 182 -90.12 -178.75 39.63
N LYS A 183 -90.09 -179.12 40.92
CA LYS A 183 -89.84 -178.19 42.02
C LYS A 183 -88.39 -177.71 42.08
N GLU A 184 -87.45 -178.60 41.79
CA GLU A 184 -86.01 -178.32 41.74
C GLU A 184 -85.71 -177.22 40.69
N ARG A 185 -86.27 -177.36 39.48
CA ARG A 185 -86.19 -176.36 38.40
C ARG A 185 -86.75 -174.98 38.76
N ILE A 186 -87.84 -174.92 39.54
CA ILE A 186 -88.44 -173.65 39.99
C ILE A 186 -87.54 -172.96 41.02
N ILE A 187 -86.88 -173.72 41.90
CA ILE A 187 -85.92 -173.20 42.88
C ILE A 187 -84.68 -172.63 42.16
N ASP A 188 -84.14 -173.34 41.17
CA ASP A 188 -82.99 -172.87 40.38
C ASP A 188 -83.32 -171.58 39.61
N SER A 189 -84.52 -171.49 39.01
CA SER A 189 -84.99 -170.28 38.32
C SER A 189 -85.13 -169.07 39.25
N LEU A 190 -85.70 -169.27 40.46
CA LEU A 190 -85.84 -168.19 41.45
C LEU A 190 -84.49 -167.77 42.04
N ASN A 191 -83.56 -168.70 42.27
CA ASN A 191 -82.19 -168.38 42.68
C ASN A 191 -81.46 -167.55 41.61
N LEU A 192 -81.62 -167.89 40.32
CA LEU A 192 -81.05 -167.13 39.21
C LEU A 192 -81.62 -165.71 39.12
N GLN A 193 -82.93 -165.54 39.34
CA GLN A 193 -83.55 -164.20 39.41
C GLN A 193 -83.05 -163.39 40.62
N LEU A 194 -82.85 -164.02 41.78
CA LEU A 194 -82.28 -163.37 42.96
C LEU A 194 -80.85 -162.87 42.70
N VAL A 195 -79.99 -163.72 42.14
CA VAL A 195 -78.63 -163.35 41.74
C VAL A 195 -78.63 -162.17 40.76
N ASN A 196 -79.50 -162.19 39.75
CA ASN A 196 -79.61 -161.07 38.80
C ASN A 196 -79.99 -159.76 39.51
N ARG A 197 -80.98 -159.78 40.42
CA ARG A 197 -81.40 -158.58 41.17
C ARG A 197 -80.33 -158.07 42.15
N ASP A 198 -79.55 -158.95 42.77
CA ASP A 198 -78.41 -158.56 43.61
C ASP A 198 -77.27 -157.93 42.79
N THR A 199 -77.06 -158.38 41.54
CA THR A 199 -76.10 -157.73 40.62
C THR A 199 -76.60 -156.38 40.11
N GLU A 200 -77.91 -156.20 39.86
CA GLU A 200 -78.50 -154.89 39.56
C GLU A 200 -78.37 -153.91 40.74
N LEU A 201 -78.65 -154.36 41.97
CA LEU A 201 -78.50 -153.54 43.18
C LEU A 201 -77.07 -153.04 43.36
N LYS A 202 -76.07 -153.93 43.29
CA LYS A 202 -74.65 -153.53 43.34
C LYS A 202 -74.27 -152.54 42.24
N ASN A 203 -74.75 -152.75 41.01
CA ASN A 203 -74.52 -151.81 39.91
C ASN A 203 -75.16 -150.44 40.13
N LEU A 204 -76.27 -150.34 40.89
CA LEU A 204 -76.88 -149.08 41.28
C LEU A 204 -76.17 -148.43 42.48
N GLU A 205 -75.71 -149.20 43.46
CA GLU A 205 -74.89 -148.70 44.57
C GLU A 205 -73.57 -148.10 44.07
N ILE A 206 -72.88 -148.77 43.14
CA ILE A 206 -71.67 -148.25 42.48
C ILE A 206 -71.97 -146.91 41.78
N LYS A 207 -73.01 -146.85 40.94
CA LYS A 207 -73.41 -145.61 40.24
C LYS A 207 -73.84 -144.48 41.19
N LEU A 208 -74.37 -144.80 42.37
CA LEU A 208 -74.69 -143.81 43.40
C LEU A 208 -73.42 -143.28 44.07
N ALA A 209 -72.48 -144.16 44.41
CA ALA A 209 -71.18 -143.77 44.96
C ALA A 209 -70.36 -142.90 43.98
N GLU A 210 -70.31 -143.28 42.69
CA GLU A 210 -69.70 -142.49 41.62
C GLU A 210 -70.29 -141.07 41.52
N ARG A 211 -71.63 -140.95 41.62
CA ARG A 211 -72.31 -139.65 41.58
C ARG A 211 -72.03 -138.81 42.81
N LEU A 212 -72.02 -139.41 44.00
CA LEU A 212 -71.67 -138.71 45.24
C LEU A 212 -70.20 -138.24 45.26
N GLN A 213 -69.29 -139.02 44.70
CA GLN A 213 -67.89 -138.63 44.52
C GLN A 213 -67.76 -137.44 43.55
N ARG A 214 -68.45 -137.51 42.40
CA ARG A 214 -68.43 -136.43 41.39
C ARG A 214 -69.10 -135.13 41.88
N ILE A 215 -70.08 -135.22 42.78
CA ILE A 215 -70.65 -134.04 43.46
C ILE A 215 -69.59 -133.36 44.33
N LYS A 216 -68.87 -134.11 45.18
CA LYS A 216 -67.78 -133.55 46.00
C LYS A 216 -66.66 -132.91 45.17
N GLU A 217 -66.35 -133.49 44.01
CA GLU A 217 -65.35 -132.94 43.08
C GLU A 217 -65.82 -131.61 42.46
N TYR A 218 -67.12 -131.44 42.17
CA TYR A 218 -67.68 -130.15 41.76
C TYR A 218 -67.81 -129.15 42.92
N GLU A 219 -68.15 -129.59 44.13
CA GLU A 219 -68.16 -128.74 45.33
C GLU A 219 -66.77 -128.17 45.62
N ALA A 220 -65.72 -128.99 45.49
CA ALA A 220 -64.32 -128.55 45.60
C ALA A 220 -63.95 -127.54 44.50
N GLN A 221 -64.22 -127.85 43.22
CA GLN A 221 -63.97 -126.92 42.11
C GLN A 221 -64.74 -125.59 42.24
N PHE A 222 -65.93 -125.61 42.83
CA PHE A 222 -66.71 -124.39 43.07
C PHE A 222 -66.13 -123.58 44.25
N ALA A 223 -65.66 -124.25 45.31
CA ALA A 223 -64.94 -123.60 46.41
C ALA A 223 -63.63 -122.94 45.94
N ASP A 224 -62.87 -123.59 45.06
CA ASP A 224 -61.63 -123.01 44.51
C ASP A 224 -61.92 -121.85 43.54
N LYS A 225 -62.92 -121.98 42.66
CA LYS A 225 -63.36 -120.84 41.82
C LYS A 225 -63.89 -119.66 42.61
N ASN A 226 -64.50 -119.89 43.78
CA ASN A 226 -64.88 -118.80 44.68
C ASN A 226 -63.65 -118.12 45.28
N ARG A 227 -62.61 -118.87 45.69
CA ARG A 227 -61.31 -118.30 46.12
C ARG A 227 -60.67 -117.46 45.01
N ASP A 228 -60.60 -117.97 43.79
CA ASP A 228 -60.09 -117.23 42.62
C ASP A 228 -60.92 -115.96 42.35
N THR A 229 -62.24 -116.04 42.53
CA THR A 229 -63.15 -114.89 42.37
C THR A 229 -62.95 -113.84 43.47
N ASP A 230 -62.59 -114.24 44.68
CA ASP A 230 -62.33 -113.34 45.80
C ASP A 230 -60.94 -112.68 45.69
N THR A 231 -59.88 -113.42 45.32
CA THR A 231 -58.55 -112.83 45.06
C THR A 231 -58.58 -111.87 43.87
N LEU A 232 -59.36 -112.17 42.82
CA LEU A 232 -59.56 -111.24 41.70
C LEU A 232 -60.35 -109.97 42.08
N LYS A 233 -61.20 -110.00 43.12
CA LYS A 233 -61.80 -108.78 43.68
C LYS A 233 -60.77 -107.96 44.45
N GLU A 234 -59.99 -108.60 45.32
CA GLU A 234 -58.93 -107.93 46.09
C GLU A 234 -57.91 -107.26 45.15
N GLU A 235 -57.49 -107.93 44.07
CA GLU A 235 -56.66 -107.32 43.02
C GLU A 235 -57.34 -106.17 42.28
N LEU A 236 -58.67 -106.22 42.08
CA LEU A 236 -59.42 -105.17 41.40
C LEU A 236 -59.60 -103.93 42.29
N GLU A 237 -59.85 -104.13 43.59
CA GLU A 237 -59.93 -103.07 44.59
C GLU A 237 -58.56 -102.40 44.77
N GLU A 238 -57.46 -103.16 44.91
CA GLU A 238 -56.11 -102.60 45.00
C GLU A 238 -55.71 -101.80 43.74
N LYS A 239 -56.14 -102.23 42.55
CA LYS A 239 -55.96 -101.48 41.29
C LYS A 239 -56.84 -100.24 41.23
N ALA A 240 -58.07 -100.28 41.74
CA ALA A 240 -58.95 -99.11 41.83
C ALA A 240 -58.39 -98.04 42.79
N GLU A 241 -57.82 -98.44 43.93
CA GLU A 241 -57.13 -97.51 44.84
C GLU A 241 -55.91 -96.87 44.17
N LYS A 242 -55.08 -97.66 43.47
CA LYS A 242 -53.93 -97.15 42.71
C LYS A 242 -54.33 -96.17 41.60
N ILE A 243 -55.43 -96.44 40.90
CA ILE A 243 -55.99 -95.52 39.90
C ILE A 243 -56.43 -94.21 40.57
N ASN A 244 -57.19 -94.26 41.66
CA ASN A 244 -57.65 -93.07 42.39
C ASN A 244 -56.48 -92.18 42.89
N ILE A 245 -55.40 -92.80 43.39
CA ILE A 245 -54.17 -92.09 43.78
C ILE A 245 -53.51 -91.41 42.56
N LEU A 246 -53.44 -92.08 41.41
CA LEU A 246 -52.88 -91.53 40.17
C LEU A 246 -53.76 -90.42 39.58
N GLU A 247 -55.09 -90.54 39.63
CA GLU A 247 -56.01 -89.48 39.21
C GLU A 247 -55.88 -88.23 40.07
N LYS A 248 -55.73 -88.39 41.38
CA LYS A 248 -55.43 -87.26 42.28
C LYS A 248 -54.11 -86.59 41.89
N PHE A 249 -53.03 -87.35 41.72
CA PHE A 249 -51.73 -86.79 41.31
C PHE A 249 -51.79 -86.11 39.93
N ARG A 250 -52.64 -86.60 39.02
CA ARG A 250 -52.91 -85.98 37.72
C ARG A 250 -53.59 -84.61 37.89
N LEU A 251 -54.61 -84.51 38.75
CA LEU A 251 -55.31 -83.26 39.06
C LEU A 251 -54.38 -82.24 39.74
N ASP A 252 -53.60 -82.68 40.74
CA ASP A 252 -52.58 -81.84 41.41
C ASP A 252 -51.56 -81.29 40.37
N SER A 253 -51.20 -82.10 39.37
CA SER A 253 -50.30 -81.71 38.28
C SER A 253 -50.96 -80.76 37.26
N GLU A 254 -52.23 -80.98 36.91
CA GLU A 254 -53.03 -80.11 36.03
C GLU A 254 -53.16 -78.69 36.63
N GLU A 255 -53.39 -78.59 37.95
CA GLU A 255 -53.44 -77.29 38.64
C GLU A 255 -52.09 -76.57 38.66
N ILE A 256 -50.98 -77.31 38.88
CA ILE A 256 -49.62 -76.75 38.80
C ILE A 256 -49.32 -76.25 37.38
N ILE A 257 -49.67 -77.00 36.34
CA ILE A 257 -49.48 -76.61 34.93
C ILE A 257 -50.25 -75.31 34.64
N LYS A 258 -51.54 -75.26 34.99
CA LYS A 258 -52.37 -74.07 34.80
C LYS A 258 -51.80 -72.84 35.54
N GLY A 259 -51.34 -73.02 36.77
CA GLY A 259 -50.67 -71.98 37.56
C GLY A 259 -49.29 -71.55 37.05
N LEU A 260 -48.70 -72.29 36.09
CA LEU A 260 -47.51 -71.90 35.32
C LEU A 260 -47.89 -71.20 34.01
N GLU A 261 -48.95 -71.64 33.33
CA GLU A 261 -49.51 -71.00 32.13
C GLU A 261 -50.02 -69.57 32.42
N GLU A 262 -50.70 -69.36 33.56
CA GLU A 262 -51.13 -68.04 34.02
C GLU A 262 -49.93 -67.10 34.29
N LYS A 263 -48.83 -67.63 34.86
CA LYS A 263 -47.58 -66.87 35.03
C LYS A 263 -46.88 -66.57 33.71
N LEU A 264 -46.87 -67.54 32.78
CA LEU A 264 -46.25 -67.41 31.47
C LEU A 264 -47.00 -66.38 30.61
N THR A 265 -48.34 -66.42 30.58
CA THR A 265 -49.16 -65.43 29.87
C THR A 265 -48.99 -64.03 30.45
N GLY A 266 -48.87 -63.89 31.77
CA GLY A 266 -48.46 -62.65 32.44
C GLY A 266 -47.10 -62.13 31.95
N LYS A 267 -46.06 -62.96 31.93
CA LYS A 267 -44.73 -62.57 31.42
C LYS A 267 -44.70 -62.26 29.92
N VAL A 268 -45.51 -62.95 29.12
CA VAL A 268 -45.70 -62.62 27.70
C VAL A 268 -46.41 -61.27 27.52
N ALA A 269 -47.32 -60.88 28.42
CA ALA A 269 -47.92 -59.54 28.41
C ALA A 269 -46.90 -58.45 28.81
N GLU A 270 -46.11 -58.67 29.88
CA GLU A 270 -45.01 -57.77 30.26
C GLU A 270 -44.02 -57.53 29.10
N LEU A 271 -43.60 -58.60 28.41
CA LEU A 271 -42.69 -58.52 27.26
C LEU A 271 -43.26 -57.75 26.07
N ARG A 272 -44.58 -57.77 25.84
CA ARG A 272 -45.22 -56.97 24.78
C ARG A 272 -45.14 -55.47 25.06
N GLU A 273 -45.47 -55.05 26.28
CA GLU A 273 -45.34 -53.63 26.67
C GLU A 273 -43.87 -53.19 26.73
N LEU A 274 -42.94 -54.07 27.16
CA LEU A 274 -41.51 -53.78 27.11
C LEU A 274 -41.02 -53.54 25.67
N ASN A 275 -41.41 -54.40 24.72
CA ASN A 275 -41.07 -54.26 23.29
C ASN A 275 -41.69 -52.99 22.67
N LYS A 276 -42.92 -52.63 23.04
CA LYS A 276 -43.56 -51.39 22.61
C LYS A 276 -42.80 -50.17 23.12
N LEU A 277 -42.45 -50.14 24.42
CA LEU A 277 -41.64 -49.07 25.01
C LEU A 277 -40.26 -48.98 24.35
N ILE A 278 -39.61 -50.11 24.05
CA ILE A 278 -38.34 -50.15 23.31
C ILE A 278 -38.51 -49.51 21.93
N SER A 279 -39.54 -49.90 21.17
CA SER A 279 -39.85 -49.32 19.85
C SER A 279 -40.03 -47.79 19.91
N GLU A 280 -40.81 -47.30 20.88
CA GLU A 280 -41.00 -45.87 21.12
C GLU A 280 -39.67 -45.16 21.46
N LYS A 281 -38.82 -45.75 22.31
CA LYS A 281 -37.50 -45.17 22.64
C LYS A 281 -36.54 -45.19 21.44
N THR A 282 -36.54 -46.25 20.64
CA THR A 282 -35.73 -46.34 19.40
C THR A 282 -36.14 -45.29 18.37
N GLY A 283 -37.45 -45.06 18.18
CA GLY A 283 -37.96 -43.99 17.31
C GLY A 283 -37.54 -42.61 17.77
N ASN A 284 -37.69 -42.31 19.07
CA ASN A 284 -37.24 -41.05 19.66
C ASN A 284 -35.71 -40.86 19.54
N ALA A 285 -34.91 -41.91 19.73
CA ALA A 285 -33.47 -41.86 19.56
C ALA A 285 -33.07 -41.48 18.13
N GLY A 286 -33.63 -42.14 17.11
CA GLY A 286 -33.38 -41.82 15.71
C GLY A 286 -33.81 -40.39 15.31
N GLN A 287 -34.87 -39.86 15.94
CA GLN A 287 -35.28 -38.46 15.73
C GLN A 287 -34.31 -37.46 16.38
N LEU A 288 -33.72 -37.78 17.54
CA LEU A 288 -32.65 -36.99 18.16
C LEU A 288 -31.35 -37.06 17.34
N GLU A 289 -30.96 -38.24 16.85
CA GLU A 289 -29.81 -38.41 15.95
C GLU A 289 -29.94 -37.53 14.69
N LYS A 290 -31.14 -37.49 14.09
CA LYS A 290 -31.43 -36.60 12.95
C LYS A 290 -31.25 -35.11 13.29
N GLN A 291 -31.75 -34.66 14.45
CA GLN A 291 -31.55 -33.28 14.91
C GLN A 291 -30.08 -32.97 15.22
N ILE A 292 -29.31 -33.93 15.75
CA ILE A 292 -27.87 -33.79 15.99
C ILE A 292 -27.13 -33.64 14.65
N ALA A 293 -27.44 -34.46 13.65
CA ALA A 293 -26.87 -34.34 12.30
C ALA A 293 -27.17 -32.96 11.66
N GLU A 294 -28.41 -32.49 11.74
CA GLU A 294 -28.81 -31.17 11.22
C GLU A 294 -28.12 -30.00 11.95
N LYS A 295 -27.91 -30.12 13.28
CA LYS A 295 -27.14 -29.12 14.05
C LYS A 295 -25.65 -29.16 13.71
N ASN A 296 -25.05 -30.34 13.58
CA ASN A 296 -23.64 -30.50 13.21
C ASN A 296 -23.34 -29.92 11.82
N GLU A 297 -24.27 -30.02 10.87
CA GLU A 297 -24.12 -29.38 9.55
C GLU A 297 -24.21 -27.86 9.64
N LYS A 298 -25.10 -27.31 10.49
CA LYS A 298 -25.18 -25.86 10.75
C LYS A 298 -23.91 -25.34 11.46
N ILE A 299 -23.38 -26.09 12.41
CA ILE A 299 -22.11 -25.78 13.09
C ILE A 299 -20.97 -25.71 12.07
N ARG A 300 -20.80 -26.74 11.22
CA ARG A 300 -19.75 -26.75 10.18
C ARG A 300 -19.84 -25.57 9.21
N ASN A 301 -21.06 -25.16 8.86
CA ASN A 301 -21.26 -23.99 8.00
C ASN A 301 -20.91 -22.68 8.72
N LEU A 302 -21.17 -22.56 10.02
CA LEU A 302 -20.73 -21.41 10.83
C LEU A 302 -19.21 -21.39 11.02
N GLU A 303 -18.58 -22.54 11.27
CA GLU A 303 -17.12 -22.68 11.35
C GLU A 303 -16.43 -22.25 10.05
N ASN A 304 -16.94 -22.70 8.90
CA ASN A 304 -16.45 -22.27 7.58
C ASN A 304 -16.65 -20.76 7.32
N CYS A 305 -17.73 -20.17 7.82
CA CYS A 305 -17.97 -18.72 7.72
C CYS A 305 -17.08 -17.91 8.68
N LEU A 306 -16.74 -18.44 9.85
CA LEU A 306 -15.80 -17.82 10.79
C LEU A 306 -14.38 -17.84 10.20
N ALA A 307 -13.90 -18.99 9.71
CA ALA A 307 -12.57 -19.10 9.11
C ALA A 307 -12.35 -18.08 7.96
N LYS A 308 -13.34 -17.90 7.07
CA LYS A 308 -13.31 -16.88 6.01
C LYS A 308 -13.31 -15.44 6.55
N ARG A 309 -13.93 -15.19 7.70
CA ARG A 309 -13.87 -13.88 8.36
C ARG A 309 -12.51 -13.65 9.01
N ASP A 310 -11.90 -14.66 9.61
CA ASP A 310 -10.57 -14.57 10.22
C ASP A 310 -9.48 -14.32 9.15
N GLU A 311 -9.62 -14.95 7.98
CA GLU A 311 -8.79 -14.66 6.79
C GLU A 311 -8.97 -13.21 6.31
N ALA A 312 -10.22 -12.73 6.21
CA ALA A 312 -10.51 -11.34 5.82
C ALA A 312 -10.01 -10.30 6.84
N VAL A 313 -10.12 -10.59 8.15
CA VAL A 313 -9.60 -9.73 9.22
C VAL A 313 -8.08 -9.61 9.10
N LYS A 314 -7.35 -10.72 8.95
CA LYS A 314 -5.89 -10.70 8.72
C LYS A 314 -5.48 -9.93 7.47
N ALA A 315 -6.29 -10.00 6.41
CA ALA A 315 -6.07 -9.22 5.18
C ALA A 315 -6.29 -7.72 5.39
N PHE A 316 -7.21 -7.30 6.27
CA PHE A 316 -7.39 -5.89 6.65
C PHE A 316 -6.34 -5.40 7.64
N GLU A 317 -5.91 -6.23 8.60
CA GLU A 317 -4.79 -5.94 9.51
C GLU A 317 -3.50 -5.69 8.72
N GLY A 318 -3.19 -6.53 7.73
CA GLY A 318 -2.06 -6.31 6.82
C GLY A 318 -2.16 -5.01 6.00
N GLN A 319 -3.37 -4.62 5.57
CA GLN A 319 -3.60 -3.35 4.87
C GLN A 319 -3.48 -2.13 5.79
N LEU A 320 -3.81 -2.25 7.08
CA LEU A 320 -3.60 -1.19 8.06
C LEU A 320 -2.11 -0.96 8.28
N ILE A 321 -1.34 -2.02 8.54
CA ILE A 321 0.13 -1.94 8.71
C ILE A 321 0.80 -1.27 7.50
N GLN A 322 0.41 -1.65 6.27
CA GLN A 322 0.91 -1.01 5.05
C GLN A 322 0.54 0.48 4.93
N LYS A 323 -0.61 0.89 5.45
CA LYS A 323 -1.01 2.31 5.49
C LYS A 323 -0.27 3.08 6.58
N ASP A 324 -0.06 2.49 7.75
CA ASP A 324 0.69 3.13 8.84
C ASP A 324 2.17 3.35 8.43
N GLU A 325 2.77 2.39 7.72
CA GLU A 325 4.08 2.57 7.08
C GLU A 325 4.10 3.69 6.02
N ALA A 326 3.03 3.84 5.25
CA ALA A 326 2.93 4.88 4.22
C ALA A 326 2.71 6.27 4.83
N ILE A 327 1.88 6.36 5.88
CA ILE A 327 1.65 7.57 6.67
C ILE A 327 2.97 8.02 7.30
N LYS A 328 3.72 7.11 7.93
CA LYS A 328 5.01 7.44 8.52
C LYS A 328 6.00 8.03 7.51
N LYS A 329 6.10 7.45 6.30
CA LYS A 329 6.95 7.97 5.21
C LYS A 329 6.50 9.37 4.74
N LEU A 330 5.21 9.67 4.82
CA LEU A 330 4.68 11.01 4.54
C LEU A 330 5.00 12.00 5.67
N ASP A 331 4.85 11.62 6.94
CA ASP A 331 5.26 12.43 8.10
C ASP A 331 6.76 12.75 8.05
N ASP A 332 7.62 11.75 7.82
CA ASP A 332 9.06 11.93 7.65
C ASP A 332 9.36 12.95 6.52
N THR A 333 8.58 12.93 5.43
CA THR A 333 8.69 13.89 4.30
C THR A 333 8.17 15.28 4.65
N VAL A 334 7.12 15.39 5.47
CA VAL A 334 6.57 16.67 5.94
C VAL A 334 7.54 17.34 6.91
N ILE A 335 8.15 16.59 7.83
CA ILE A 335 9.18 17.08 8.76
C ILE A 335 10.40 17.61 7.99
N GLN A 336 10.89 16.88 6.99
CA GLN A 336 11.97 17.35 6.12
C GLN A 336 11.62 18.65 5.38
N LYS A 337 10.39 18.77 4.87
CA LYS A 337 9.93 20.00 4.21
C LYS A 337 9.77 21.17 5.18
N GLY A 338 9.33 20.93 6.42
CA GLY A 338 9.27 21.93 7.48
C GLY A 338 10.65 22.54 7.74
N SER A 339 11.65 21.69 7.97
CA SER A 339 13.04 22.14 8.19
C SER A 339 13.64 22.89 6.99
N ILE A 340 13.26 22.55 5.75
CA ILE A 340 13.67 23.31 4.55
C ILE A 340 12.98 24.68 4.50
N ILE A 341 11.71 24.77 4.90
CA ILE A 341 10.97 26.04 4.97
C ILE A 341 11.56 26.96 6.04
N GLU A 342 11.79 26.44 7.25
CA GLU A 342 12.44 27.18 8.36
C GLU A 342 13.81 27.75 7.93
N GLY A 343 14.60 26.97 7.17
CA GLY A 343 15.87 27.43 6.60
C GLY A 343 15.71 28.56 5.57
N LEU A 344 14.73 28.46 4.67
CA LEU A 344 14.44 29.50 3.67
C LEU A 344 13.85 30.77 4.29
N GLU A 345 13.07 30.65 5.37
CA GLU A 345 12.56 31.79 6.15
C GLU A 345 13.70 32.54 6.84
N SER A 346 14.64 31.80 7.46
CA SER A 346 15.88 32.36 8.02
C SER A 346 16.76 33.04 6.96
N GLU A 347 16.95 32.42 5.79
CA GLU A 347 17.71 33.03 4.70
C GLU A 347 17.04 34.31 4.16
N LEU A 348 15.70 34.36 4.15
CA LEU A 348 14.91 35.52 3.72
C LEU A 348 15.05 36.69 4.71
N GLU A 349 14.93 36.44 6.01
CA GLU A 349 15.09 37.46 7.06
C GLU A 349 16.49 38.10 7.00
N GLU A 350 17.55 37.31 6.81
CA GLU A 350 18.91 37.83 6.56
C GLU A 350 18.98 38.76 5.34
N LYS A 351 18.26 38.45 4.25
CA LYS A 351 18.27 39.30 3.04
C LYS A 351 17.43 40.56 3.22
N GLU A 352 16.33 40.50 3.97
CA GLU A 352 15.57 41.71 4.31
C GLU A 352 16.40 42.68 5.17
N GLU A 353 17.10 42.19 6.20
CA GLU A 353 18.01 43.03 7.00
C GLU A 353 19.18 43.58 6.15
N ALA A 354 19.77 42.76 5.28
CA ALA A 354 20.78 43.26 4.33
C ALA A 354 20.22 44.39 3.44
N ILE A 355 19.00 44.24 2.89
CA ILE A 355 18.33 45.27 2.09
C ILE A 355 18.11 46.55 2.91
N LYS A 356 17.56 46.46 4.13
CA LYS A 356 17.33 47.61 5.03
C LYS A 356 18.63 48.39 5.27
N THR A 357 19.77 47.71 5.48
CA THR A 357 21.07 48.40 5.62
C THR A 357 21.56 49.08 4.34
N PHE A 358 21.31 48.50 3.17
CA PHE A 358 21.64 49.14 1.89
C PHE A 358 20.74 50.34 1.59
N GLU A 359 19.45 50.30 1.94
CA GLU A 359 18.52 51.42 1.79
C GLU A 359 18.95 52.62 2.64
N ILE A 360 19.34 52.40 3.90
CA ILE A 360 19.90 53.45 4.78
C ILE A 360 21.18 54.05 4.17
N SER A 361 22.11 53.21 3.67
CA SER A 361 23.34 53.69 3.03
C SER A 361 23.10 54.45 1.72
N MET A 362 22.06 54.09 0.96
CA MET A 362 21.59 54.82 -0.21
C MET A 362 21.01 56.18 0.19
N GLN A 363 20.17 56.24 1.22
CA GLN A 363 19.57 57.47 1.71
C GLN A 363 20.64 58.46 2.20
N GLU A 364 21.61 58.01 2.99
CA GLU A 364 22.76 58.84 3.41
C GLU A 364 23.51 59.45 2.23
N LYS A 365 23.80 58.64 1.19
CA LYS A 365 24.50 59.10 -0.03
C LYS A 365 23.66 60.11 -0.79
N ASN A 366 22.35 59.93 -0.84
CA ASN A 366 21.44 60.85 -1.51
C ASN A 366 21.36 62.20 -0.77
N SER A 367 21.33 62.21 0.56
CA SER A 367 21.43 63.44 1.36
C SER A 367 22.75 64.18 1.13
N LYS A 368 23.89 63.47 1.12
CA LYS A 368 25.22 64.04 0.82
C LYS A 368 25.30 64.58 -0.61
N LEU A 369 24.66 63.92 -1.58
CA LEU A 369 24.56 64.40 -2.96
C LEU A 369 23.72 65.70 -3.04
N GLN A 370 22.61 65.78 -2.31
CA GLN A 370 21.79 66.99 -2.23
C GLN A 370 22.56 68.16 -1.60
N GLU A 371 23.30 67.92 -0.52
CA GLU A 371 24.20 68.91 0.10
C GLU A 371 25.25 69.43 -0.90
N PHE A 372 25.88 68.56 -1.70
CA PHE A 372 26.81 68.99 -2.74
C PHE A 372 26.14 69.77 -3.89
N LEU A 373 24.89 69.44 -4.26
CA LEU A 373 24.14 70.19 -5.26
C LEU A 373 23.79 71.62 -4.77
N GLU A 374 23.38 71.76 -3.52
CA GLU A 374 23.09 73.06 -2.90
C GLU A 374 24.35 73.94 -2.83
N ASN A 375 25.48 73.36 -2.40
CA ASN A 375 26.79 74.03 -2.42
C ASN A 375 27.25 74.45 -3.83
N LEU A 376 26.91 73.69 -4.88
CA LEU A 376 27.18 74.08 -6.26
C LEU A 376 26.30 75.25 -6.70
N THR A 377 25.00 75.24 -6.40
CA THR A 377 24.11 76.36 -6.74
C THR A 377 24.49 77.67 -6.04
N ASP A 378 24.98 77.61 -4.79
CA ASP A 378 25.54 78.77 -4.09
C ASP A 378 26.82 79.30 -4.75
N LYS A 379 27.65 78.42 -5.32
CA LYS A 379 28.88 78.78 -6.03
C LYS A 379 28.60 79.37 -7.42
N ASP A 380 27.62 78.83 -8.14
CA ASP A 380 27.16 79.42 -9.41
C ASP A 380 26.58 80.83 -9.18
N ALA A 381 25.79 81.04 -8.12
CA ALA A 381 25.30 82.36 -7.74
C ALA A 381 26.41 83.34 -7.30
N GLU A 382 27.49 82.85 -6.67
CA GLU A 382 28.69 83.66 -6.40
C GLU A 382 29.43 84.03 -7.70
N ILE A 383 29.50 83.12 -8.66
CA ILE A 383 30.10 83.37 -9.99
C ILE A 383 29.29 84.42 -10.76
N GLU A 384 27.98 84.28 -10.90
CA GLU A 384 27.12 85.29 -11.56
C GLU A 384 27.31 86.69 -10.94
N LYS A 385 27.40 86.75 -9.61
CA LYS A 385 27.64 87.99 -8.87
C LYS A 385 29.01 88.59 -9.20
N LEU A 386 30.07 87.78 -9.25
CA LEU A 386 31.42 88.21 -9.63
C LEU A 386 31.48 88.67 -11.10
N GLU A 387 30.87 87.93 -12.03
CA GLU A 387 30.76 88.32 -13.45
C GLU A 387 30.03 89.66 -13.62
N SER A 388 28.92 89.86 -12.90
CA SER A 388 28.20 91.15 -12.89
C SER A 388 29.05 92.31 -12.34
N GLY A 389 30.01 92.01 -11.46
CA GLY A 389 30.98 92.97 -10.93
C GLY A 389 32.09 93.29 -11.92
N ILE A 390 32.62 92.27 -12.60
CA ILE A 390 33.64 92.40 -13.66
C ILE A 390 33.08 93.22 -14.82
N ASN A 391 31.86 92.93 -15.28
CA ASN A 391 31.22 93.67 -16.37
C ASN A 391 31.09 95.17 -16.04
N LYS A 392 30.65 95.53 -14.83
CA LYS A 392 30.59 96.94 -14.37
C LYS A 392 31.97 97.60 -14.31
N LYS A 393 33.02 96.87 -13.94
CA LYS A 393 34.40 97.41 -13.95
C LYS A 393 34.97 97.55 -15.36
N GLU A 394 34.56 96.70 -16.30
CA GLU A 394 34.89 96.86 -17.71
C GLU A 394 34.12 98.05 -18.32
N GLU A 395 32.86 98.30 -17.95
CA GLU A 395 32.12 99.52 -18.31
C GLU A 395 32.79 100.79 -17.75
N GLU A 396 33.14 100.82 -16.46
CA GLU A 396 33.90 101.93 -15.85
C GLU A 396 35.22 102.20 -16.59
N LYS A 397 35.97 101.14 -16.90
CA LYS A 397 37.24 101.20 -17.65
C LYS A 397 37.05 101.76 -19.05
N ASN A 398 36.06 101.29 -19.81
CA ASN A 398 35.78 101.79 -21.16
C ASN A 398 35.35 103.26 -21.16
N ASN A 399 34.57 103.69 -20.16
CA ASN A 399 34.22 105.10 -19.97
C ASN A 399 35.48 105.95 -19.70
N LEU A 400 36.34 105.55 -18.75
CA LEU A 400 37.60 106.23 -18.44
C LEU A 400 38.56 106.27 -19.64
N GLU A 401 38.63 105.21 -20.45
CA GLU A 401 39.43 105.20 -21.68
C GLU A 401 38.89 106.21 -22.72
N SER A 402 37.55 106.35 -22.83
CA SER A 402 36.92 107.34 -23.71
C SER A 402 37.18 108.80 -23.25
N GLU A 403 37.18 109.05 -21.94
CA GLU A 403 37.55 110.34 -21.36
C GLU A 403 39.03 110.66 -21.60
N LEU A 404 39.92 109.70 -21.32
CA LEU A 404 41.36 109.83 -21.55
C LEU A 404 41.67 110.12 -23.02
N LYS A 405 41.02 109.40 -23.95
CA LYS A 405 41.12 109.62 -25.40
C LYS A 405 40.67 111.03 -25.79
N THR A 406 39.61 111.55 -25.16
CA THR A 406 39.13 112.92 -25.34
C THR A 406 40.14 113.94 -24.82
N LYS A 407 40.71 113.73 -23.62
CA LYS A 407 41.75 114.61 -23.06
C LYS A 407 43.06 114.59 -23.86
N ILE A 408 43.46 113.46 -24.43
CA ILE A 408 44.58 113.39 -25.38
C ILE A 408 44.28 114.23 -26.64
N GLY A 409 43.02 114.28 -27.10
CA GLY A 409 42.56 115.17 -28.17
C GLY A 409 42.66 116.66 -27.79
N GLU A 410 42.15 117.04 -26.62
CA GLU A 410 42.25 118.41 -26.08
C GLU A 410 43.72 118.87 -25.96
N ILE A 411 44.59 118.03 -25.39
CA ILE A 411 46.02 118.31 -25.23
C ILE A 411 46.72 118.47 -26.59
N ARG A 412 46.34 117.67 -27.60
CA ARG A 412 46.87 117.81 -28.96
C ARG A 412 46.49 119.17 -29.58
N LEU A 413 45.21 119.54 -29.51
CA LEU A 413 44.73 120.85 -29.99
C LEU A 413 45.36 122.02 -29.22
N LEU A 414 45.62 121.86 -27.93
CA LEU A 414 46.30 122.87 -27.11
C LEU A 414 47.78 123.00 -27.50
N LYS A 415 48.46 121.88 -27.77
CA LYS A 415 49.85 121.86 -28.27
C LYS A 415 49.97 122.47 -29.67
N GLU A 416 49.01 122.23 -30.56
CA GLU A 416 48.96 122.86 -31.89
C GLU A 416 48.76 124.38 -31.79
N LYS A 417 47.85 124.84 -30.90
CA LYS A 417 47.67 126.27 -30.58
C LYS A 417 48.92 126.89 -29.97
N PHE A 418 49.62 126.18 -29.08
CA PHE A 418 50.89 126.63 -28.51
C PHE A 418 51.98 126.77 -29.57
N LEU A 419 52.16 125.77 -30.45
CA LEU A 419 53.11 125.83 -31.56
C LEU A 419 52.76 126.90 -32.61
N ALA A 420 51.48 127.27 -32.75
CA ALA A 420 51.10 128.44 -33.54
C ALA A 420 51.51 129.75 -32.86
N LYS A 421 51.26 129.88 -31.55
CA LYS A 421 51.68 131.05 -30.76
C LYS A 421 53.20 131.19 -30.65
N GLN A 422 53.94 130.09 -30.62
CA GLN A 422 55.39 130.09 -30.66
C GLN A 422 55.90 130.63 -32.01
N ARG A 423 55.31 130.20 -33.15
CA ARG A 423 55.63 130.76 -34.48
C ARG A 423 55.20 132.22 -34.66
N ASP A 424 54.17 132.68 -33.97
CA ASP A 424 53.84 134.10 -33.90
C ASP A 424 54.89 134.89 -33.09
N MET A 425 55.42 134.28 -32.02
CA MET A 425 56.46 134.87 -31.16
C MET A 425 57.81 134.93 -31.86
N GLU A 426 58.24 133.86 -32.54
CA GLU A 426 59.45 133.81 -33.37
C GLU A 426 59.45 134.92 -34.44
N LYS A 427 58.30 135.17 -35.08
CA LYS A 427 58.12 136.31 -36.02
C LYS A 427 58.20 137.67 -35.33
N LEU A 428 57.67 137.78 -34.11
CA LEU A 428 57.78 139.03 -33.34
C LEU A 428 59.23 139.30 -32.93
N GLU A 429 59.99 138.27 -32.53
CA GLU A 429 61.42 138.35 -32.24
C GLU A 429 62.24 138.71 -33.50
N GLU A 430 61.92 138.15 -34.67
CA GLU A 430 62.54 138.53 -35.94
C GLU A 430 62.26 140.01 -36.28
N ASN A 431 61.01 140.47 -36.09
CA ASN A 431 60.64 141.88 -36.29
C ASN A 431 61.32 142.81 -35.28
N ILE A 432 61.46 142.40 -34.02
CA ILE A 432 62.21 143.16 -33.00
C ILE A 432 63.70 143.22 -33.37
N SER A 433 64.30 142.10 -33.75
CA SER A 433 65.69 142.06 -34.25
C SER A 433 65.90 142.95 -35.48
N ALA A 434 64.91 143.03 -36.37
CA ALA A 434 64.93 143.95 -37.50
C ALA A 434 64.85 145.41 -37.03
N LYS A 435 63.99 145.73 -36.05
CA LYS A 435 63.90 147.07 -35.48
C LYS A 435 65.13 147.47 -34.66
N ASP A 436 65.79 146.55 -33.95
CA ASP A 436 67.07 146.81 -33.29
C ASP A 436 68.18 147.08 -34.30
N ARG A 437 68.17 146.40 -35.45
CA ARG A 437 69.07 146.72 -36.59
C ARG A 437 68.77 148.08 -37.19
N ASP A 438 67.50 148.41 -37.43
CA ASP A 438 67.08 149.75 -37.90
C ASP A 438 67.52 150.84 -36.90
N ILE A 439 67.29 150.63 -35.61
CA ILE A 439 67.67 151.55 -34.52
C ILE A 439 69.20 151.71 -34.46
N LYS A 440 69.96 150.63 -34.64
CA LYS A 440 71.44 150.70 -34.68
C LYS A 440 71.94 151.47 -35.89
N ILE A 441 71.37 151.26 -37.08
CA ILE A 441 71.69 152.04 -38.29
C ILE A 441 71.33 153.52 -38.10
N LEU A 442 70.15 153.82 -37.54
CA LEU A 442 69.72 155.18 -37.22
C LEU A 442 70.62 155.83 -36.16
N ALA A 443 71.10 155.09 -35.17
CA ALA A 443 72.07 155.58 -34.19
C ALA A 443 73.44 155.88 -34.84
N GLU A 444 73.91 155.02 -35.74
CA GLU A 444 75.14 155.25 -36.52
C GLU A 444 74.99 156.46 -37.48
N GLU A 445 73.82 156.64 -38.11
CA GLU A 445 73.49 157.85 -38.88
C GLU A 445 73.44 159.12 -38.02
N VAL A 446 72.85 159.06 -36.82
CA VAL A 446 72.76 160.19 -35.89
C VAL A 446 74.14 160.56 -35.36
N ILE A 447 75.01 159.58 -35.09
CA ILE A 447 76.42 159.81 -34.77
C ILE A 447 77.15 160.45 -35.95
N ALA A 448 76.98 159.94 -37.17
CA ALA A 448 77.59 160.52 -38.37
C ALA A 448 77.17 161.98 -38.56
N LYS A 449 75.86 162.26 -38.55
CA LYS A 449 75.28 163.62 -38.61
C LYS A 449 75.75 164.50 -37.45
N SER A 450 75.94 163.97 -36.24
CA SER A 450 76.51 164.71 -35.11
C SER A 450 77.98 165.08 -35.33
N THR A 451 78.80 164.20 -35.92
CA THR A 451 80.18 164.55 -36.30
C THR A 451 80.25 165.56 -37.45
N GLU A 452 79.28 165.53 -38.37
CA GLU A 452 79.18 166.52 -39.45
C GLU A 452 78.69 167.88 -38.94
N ILE A 453 77.73 167.90 -38.01
CA ILE A 453 77.36 169.11 -37.25
C ILE A 453 78.58 169.68 -36.54
N LYS A 454 79.39 168.87 -35.84
CA LYS A 454 80.65 169.36 -35.23
C LYS A 454 81.63 169.96 -36.24
N ARG A 455 81.80 169.37 -37.43
CA ARG A 455 82.62 169.97 -38.51
C ARG A 455 82.02 171.28 -39.04
N ILE A 456 80.70 171.41 -39.04
CA ILE A 456 80.01 172.66 -39.39
C ILE A 456 80.24 173.70 -38.29
N GLU A 457 80.12 173.35 -37.01
CA GLU A 457 80.43 174.20 -35.86
C GLU A 457 81.90 174.66 -35.86
N GLU A 458 82.86 173.77 -36.15
CA GLU A 458 84.27 174.11 -36.29
C GLU A 458 84.51 175.08 -37.46
N ARG A 459 83.88 174.84 -38.63
CA ARG A 459 83.92 175.76 -39.78
C ARG A 459 83.25 177.10 -39.47
N LEU A 460 82.20 177.11 -38.67
CA LEU A 460 81.46 178.31 -38.29
C LEU A 460 82.29 179.14 -37.30
N ASN A 461 82.83 178.53 -36.24
CA ASN A 461 83.85 179.14 -35.36
C ASN A 461 85.07 179.65 -36.13
N GLY A 462 85.51 178.94 -37.18
CA GLY A 462 86.58 179.38 -38.07
C GLY A 462 86.21 180.61 -38.91
N LYS A 463 84.93 180.80 -39.26
CA LYS A 463 84.41 182.05 -39.83
C LYS A 463 84.28 183.14 -38.77
N GLU A 464 83.78 182.82 -37.59
CA GLU A 464 83.62 183.75 -36.45
C GLU A 464 84.92 184.48 -36.12
N ARG A 465 86.04 183.72 -36.01
CA ARG A 465 87.37 184.31 -35.78
C ARG A 465 87.81 185.21 -36.93
N ARG A 466 87.46 184.88 -38.18
CA ARG A 466 87.75 185.74 -39.34
C ARG A 466 86.91 187.01 -39.32
N ILE A 467 85.64 186.92 -38.94
CA ILE A 467 84.74 188.06 -38.78
C ILE A 467 85.30 189.01 -37.70
N SER A 468 85.60 188.49 -36.51
CA SER A 468 86.21 189.26 -35.41
C SER A 468 87.57 189.88 -35.78
N THR A 469 88.36 189.21 -36.62
CA THR A 469 89.60 189.77 -37.19
C THR A 469 89.28 190.94 -38.13
N THR A 470 88.31 190.80 -39.05
CA THR A 470 87.91 191.88 -39.95
C THR A 470 87.24 193.05 -39.23
N GLU A 471 86.49 192.81 -38.15
CA GLU A 471 85.90 193.85 -37.29
C GLU A 471 86.99 194.63 -36.54
N SER A 472 88.03 193.94 -36.05
CA SER A 472 89.21 194.60 -35.46
C SER A 472 89.95 195.47 -36.48
N MET A 473 90.05 195.02 -37.73
CA MET A 473 90.63 195.82 -38.83
C MET A 473 89.72 196.99 -39.23
N LEU A 474 88.40 196.82 -39.18
CA LEU A 474 87.41 197.86 -39.46
C LEU A 474 87.48 198.97 -38.40
N ALA A 475 87.41 198.63 -37.11
CA ALA A 475 87.54 199.60 -36.02
C ALA A 475 88.86 200.40 -36.07
N ALA A 476 89.98 199.71 -36.39
CA ALA A 476 91.28 200.36 -36.60
C ALA A 476 91.34 201.26 -37.84
N SER A 477 90.40 201.14 -38.78
CA SER A 477 90.22 202.05 -39.92
C SER A 477 89.29 203.22 -39.58
N GLU A 478 88.20 202.98 -38.84
CA GLU A 478 87.26 204.00 -38.39
C GLU A 478 87.93 205.03 -37.45
N GLU A 479 88.85 204.60 -36.58
CA GLU A 479 89.60 205.54 -35.75
C GLU A 479 90.63 206.38 -36.54
N LYS A 480 91.08 205.91 -37.71
CA LYS A 480 91.85 206.75 -38.64
C LYS A 480 90.95 207.77 -39.32
N VAL A 481 89.74 207.38 -39.75
CA VAL A 481 88.75 208.31 -40.33
C VAL A 481 88.40 209.41 -39.33
N ARG A 482 88.06 209.08 -38.07
CA ARG A 482 87.78 210.07 -37.02
C ARG A 482 88.93 211.05 -36.74
N LYS A 483 90.19 210.62 -36.92
CA LYS A 483 91.36 211.50 -36.79
C LYS A 483 91.51 212.46 -37.99
N LEU A 484 91.17 212.01 -39.20
CA LEU A 484 91.19 212.85 -40.41
C LEU A 484 90.03 213.86 -40.43
N GLU A 485 88.81 213.44 -40.10
CA GLU A 485 87.64 214.33 -40.02
C GLU A 485 87.85 215.47 -39.02
N LYS A 486 88.46 215.18 -37.86
CA LYS A 486 88.77 216.17 -36.82
C LYS A 486 89.93 217.12 -37.19
N GLN A 487 90.60 216.92 -38.32
CA GLN A 487 91.59 217.86 -38.86
C GLN A 487 90.99 218.82 -39.91
N LEU A 488 89.78 218.55 -40.43
CA LEU A 488 89.11 219.39 -41.44
C LEU A 488 88.31 220.57 -40.86
N SER A 489 88.13 220.66 -39.54
CA SER A 489 87.27 221.65 -38.89
C SER A 489 88.01 222.89 -38.36
N GLY A 490 89.12 223.33 -38.97
CA GLY A 490 89.99 224.31 -38.31
C GLY A 490 91.11 224.96 -39.12
N TYR A 491 90.90 225.38 -40.37
CA TYR A 491 91.83 226.28 -41.06
C TYR A 491 91.11 227.38 -41.86
N VAL A 492 91.61 228.61 -41.76
CA VAL A 492 91.12 229.81 -42.43
C VAL A 492 92.30 230.56 -43.05
N GLY A 493 92.19 230.93 -44.32
CA GLY A 493 93.00 231.99 -44.94
C GLY A 493 94.22 231.54 -45.75
N GLU A 494 94.05 231.45 -47.08
CA GLU A 494 95.10 231.79 -48.06
C GLU A 494 94.61 232.87 -49.05
N GLU A 495 94.15 233.99 -48.50
CA GLU A 495 93.94 235.22 -49.27
C GLU A 495 95.29 235.93 -49.51
N LYS A 496 96.14 235.43 -50.43
CA LYS A 496 97.26 236.24 -50.95
C LYS A 496 97.98 235.87 -52.27
N LEU A 497 97.69 234.75 -52.94
CA LEU A 497 98.39 234.42 -54.20
C LEU A 497 97.80 235.01 -55.49
N ALA A 498 96.64 235.67 -55.42
CA ALA A 498 96.00 236.36 -56.56
C ALA A 498 96.23 237.89 -56.59
N ILE A 499 97.10 238.44 -55.72
CA ILE A 499 97.51 239.85 -55.75
C ILE A 499 98.99 240.02 -56.14
N GLN A 500 99.84 239.01 -55.99
CA GLN A 500 101.20 239.06 -56.57
C GLN A 500 101.24 238.83 -58.09
N ILE A 501 100.15 238.33 -58.70
CA ILE A 501 99.86 238.51 -60.14
C ILE A 501 99.20 239.90 -60.39
N ARG A 502 99.67 240.93 -59.67
CA ARG A 502 99.41 242.35 -59.93
C ARG A 502 100.69 243.20 -59.89
N GLU A 503 101.85 242.59 -59.62
CA GLU A 503 103.14 243.29 -59.53
C GLU A 503 104.18 242.80 -60.56
N LYS A 504 104.00 241.63 -61.19
CA LYS A 504 104.96 241.09 -62.18
C LYS A 504 104.66 241.38 -63.64
N ASP A 505 103.41 241.52 -64.05
CA ASP A 505 103.09 241.83 -65.46
C ASP A 505 103.18 243.32 -65.83
N GLU A 506 103.17 244.22 -64.84
CA GLU A 506 103.58 245.63 -65.02
C GLU A 506 105.04 245.72 -65.49
N LEU A 507 105.91 244.86 -64.94
CA LEU A 507 107.33 244.79 -65.27
C LEU A 507 107.64 243.98 -66.55
N ILE A 508 106.75 243.08 -66.98
CA ILE A 508 106.99 242.21 -68.16
C ILE A 508 106.54 242.85 -69.50
N ARG A 509 105.95 244.06 -69.50
CA ARG A 509 105.79 244.81 -70.76
C ARG A 509 106.09 246.31 -70.80
N GLN A 510 106.66 246.90 -69.75
CA GLN A 510 107.53 248.08 -69.97
C GLN A 510 108.86 247.70 -70.66
N ILE A 511 109.28 246.42 -70.60
CA ILE A 511 110.44 245.87 -71.33
C ILE A 511 110.04 245.26 -72.70
N LYS A 512 108.95 245.78 -73.29
CA LYS A 512 108.72 245.83 -74.75
C LYS A 512 108.11 247.18 -75.13
N GLY A 513 108.88 248.25 -74.91
CA GLY A 513 108.84 249.40 -75.79
C GLY A 513 109.84 249.20 -76.93
N THR A 514 109.50 249.64 -78.15
CA THR A 514 110.30 249.54 -79.39
C THR A 514 110.70 248.10 -79.80
N LEU A 515 110.03 247.47 -80.78
CA LEU A 515 108.82 247.91 -81.49
C LEU A 515 107.58 247.77 -80.61
#